data_AF-A0A7W0LA51-F1
#
_entry.id   AF-A0A7W0LA51-F1
#
_cell.length_a   1.000
_cell.length_b   1.000
_cell.length_c   1.000
_cell.angle_alpha   90.00
_cell.angle_beta   90.00
_cell.angle_gamma   90.00
#
_symmetry.space_group_name_H-M   'P 1'
#
loop_
_entity.id
_entity.type
_entity.pdbx_description
1 polymer ?
#
loop_
_entity_poly.entity_id
_entity_poly.type
_entity_poly.pdbx_seq_one_letter_code
_entity_poly.pdbx_strand_id
1 'polypeptide(L)'
;MHARDLALPFPAVGLDSDALEAAQLMAERKLPGIVVCHGDGSPHTILPGSQVLRFVIPRYVQDDEALARVIDEQTADEMFAGLAGKKVRDLLPKEEYELPVAKGEDTVMEV
;
A
#
# COMPACT_ATOMS: atom_id res chain seq x y z
N MET A 1 -1.71 -28.80 -9.21
CA MET A 1 -1.97 -27.46 -8.65
C MET A 1 -0.70 -26.66 -8.86
N HIS A 2 -0.74 -25.75 -9.82
CA HIS A 2 0.35 -24.87 -10.21
C HIS A 2 0.05 -23.42 -9.76
N ALA A 3 1.05 -22.54 -9.72
CA ALA A 3 0.91 -21.15 -9.26
C ALA A 3 -0.17 -20.39 -10.03
N ARG A 4 -0.33 -20.65 -11.34
CA ARG A 4 -1.41 -20.04 -12.14
C ARG A 4 -2.81 -20.41 -11.66
N ASP A 5 -2.96 -21.58 -11.04
CA ASP A 5 -4.24 -22.07 -10.52
C ASP A 5 -4.62 -21.33 -9.21
N LEU A 6 -3.64 -20.66 -8.57
CA LEU A 6 -3.82 -19.82 -7.38
C LEU A 6 -4.07 -18.34 -7.71
N ALA A 7 -3.90 -17.93 -8.97
CA ALA A 7 -4.03 -16.53 -9.37
C ALA A 7 -5.50 -16.08 -9.30
N LEU A 8 -5.74 -15.02 -8.52
CA LEU A 8 -7.05 -14.37 -8.42
C LEU A 8 -6.91 -12.90 -8.83
N PRO A 9 -7.95 -12.30 -9.44
CA PRO A 9 -7.98 -10.86 -9.66
C PRO A 9 -7.81 -10.13 -8.33
N PHE A 10 -6.77 -9.30 -8.24
CA PHE A 10 -6.49 -8.49 -7.06
C PHE A 10 -6.39 -7.01 -7.46
N PRO A 11 -6.89 -6.06 -6.65
CA PRO A 11 -6.79 -4.65 -6.95
C PRO A 11 -5.34 -4.20 -7.15
N ALA A 12 -5.11 -3.43 -8.21
CA ALA A 12 -3.80 -2.87 -8.54
C ALA A 12 -3.94 -1.39 -8.91
N VAL A 13 -2.93 -0.60 -8.55
CA VAL A 13 -2.83 0.84 -8.86
C VAL A 13 -1.51 1.14 -9.55
N GLY A 14 -1.45 2.24 -10.29
CA GLY A 14 -0.21 2.68 -10.95
C GLY A 14 0.67 3.50 -10.01
N LEU A 15 1.97 3.57 -10.30
CA LEU A 15 2.92 4.44 -9.59
C LEU A 15 2.54 5.94 -9.61
N ASP A 16 1.78 6.37 -10.63
CA ASP A 16 1.33 7.75 -10.80
C ASP A 16 -0.13 7.97 -10.38
N SER A 17 -0.82 6.93 -9.89
CA SER A 17 -2.17 7.04 -9.35
C SER A 17 -2.20 7.93 -8.10
N ASP A 18 -3.36 8.53 -7.85
CA ASP A 18 -3.59 9.35 -6.66
C ASP A 18 -3.50 8.47 -5.39
N ALA A 19 -2.76 8.95 -4.39
CA ALA A 19 -2.51 8.20 -3.16
C ALA A 19 -3.74 8.13 -2.26
N LEU A 20 -4.60 9.15 -2.27
CA LEU A 20 -5.84 9.16 -1.49
C LEU A 20 -6.82 8.13 -2.06
N GLU A 21 -6.96 8.06 -3.39
CA GLU A 21 -7.76 7.02 -4.05
C GLU A 21 -7.26 5.62 -3.72
N ALA A 22 -5.93 5.39 -3.71
CA ALA A 22 -5.35 4.11 -3.33
C ALA A 22 -5.63 3.74 -1.87
N ALA A 23 -5.54 4.72 -0.95
CA ALA A 23 -5.86 4.52 0.47
C ALA A 23 -7.35 4.21 0.68
N GLN A 24 -8.25 4.92 -0.01
CA GLN A 24 -9.69 4.67 0.02
C GLN A 24 -10.02 3.27 -0.50
N LEU A 25 -9.42 2.86 -1.62
CA LEU A 25 -9.61 1.53 -2.19
C LEU A 25 -9.17 0.42 -1.22
N MET A 26 -8.05 0.63 -0.51
CA MET A 26 -7.61 -0.30 0.55
C MET A 26 -8.63 -0.37 1.70
N ALA A 27 -9.12 0.77 2.18
CA ALA A 27 -10.09 0.83 3.28
C ALA A 27 -11.44 0.19 2.91
N GLU A 28 -12.01 0.54 1.76
CA GLU A 28 -13.28 0.03 1.26
C GLU A 28 -13.26 -1.50 1.09
N ARG A 29 -12.15 -2.04 0.58
CA ARG A 29 -11.98 -3.47 0.33
C ARG A 29 -11.34 -4.22 1.49
N LYS A 30 -11.06 -3.55 2.62
CA LYS A 30 -10.38 -4.12 3.80
C LYS A 30 -9.07 -4.84 3.46
N LEU A 31 -8.28 -4.23 2.58
CA LEU A 31 -7.03 -4.80 2.11
C LEU A 31 -5.89 -4.42 3.06
N PRO A 32 -5.01 -5.36 3.45
CA PRO A 32 -3.81 -5.04 4.21
C PRO A 32 -2.75 -4.30 3.36
N GLY A 33 -2.90 -4.32 2.04
CA GLY A 33 -2.05 -3.63 1.08
C GLY A 33 -2.59 -3.78 -0.35
N ILE A 34 -1.99 -3.05 -1.29
CA ILE A 34 -2.40 -3.04 -2.69
C ILE A 34 -1.20 -3.28 -3.62
N VAL A 35 -1.43 -3.93 -4.75
CA VAL A 35 -0.39 -4.14 -5.77
C VAL A 35 -0.14 -2.81 -6.49
N VAL A 36 1.13 -2.45 -6.65
CA VAL A 36 1.56 -1.28 -7.40
C VAL A 36 2.22 -1.74 -8.68
N CYS A 37 1.75 -1.23 -9.82
CA CYS A 37 2.25 -1.55 -11.15
C CYS A 37 2.98 -0.35 -11.80
N HIS A 38 3.88 -0.68 -12.72
CA HIS A 38 4.42 0.26 -13.69
C HIS A 38 3.35 0.72 -14.70
N GLY A 39 3.67 1.72 -15.51
CA GLY A 39 2.76 2.26 -16.54
C GLY A 39 2.40 1.26 -17.66
N ASP A 40 3.21 0.20 -17.84
CA ASP A 40 2.92 -0.90 -18.77
C ASP A 40 2.06 -2.02 -18.14
N GLY A 41 1.67 -1.88 -16.88
CA GLY A 41 0.88 -2.85 -16.12
C GLY A 41 1.69 -3.95 -15.45
N SER A 42 3.02 -3.98 -15.62
CA SER A 42 3.87 -4.97 -14.92
C SER A 42 3.92 -4.69 -13.41
N PRO A 43 3.92 -5.73 -12.54
CA PRO A 43 4.02 -5.55 -11.10
C PRO A 43 5.35 -4.89 -10.72
N HIS A 44 5.30 -3.86 -9.87
CA HIS A 44 6.48 -3.16 -9.35
C HIS A 44 6.74 -3.52 -7.88
N THR A 45 5.74 -3.35 -7.02
CA THR A 45 5.87 -3.64 -5.58
C THR A 45 4.50 -3.75 -4.91
N ILE A 46 4.47 -3.94 -3.58
CA ILE A 46 3.25 -3.88 -2.76
C ILE A 46 3.32 -2.61 -1.91
N LEU A 47 2.23 -1.83 -1.89
CA LEU A 47 2.04 -0.75 -0.93
C LEU A 47 1.22 -1.28 0.26
N PRO A 48 1.82 -1.54 1.44
CA PRO A 48 1.08 -1.97 2.61
C PRO A 48 0.34 -0.78 3.25
N GLY A 49 -0.82 -1.04 3.86
CA GLY A 49 -1.59 -0.02 4.57
C GLY A 49 -0.81 0.62 5.73
N SER A 50 0.08 -0.15 6.37
CA SER A 50 1.01 0.37 7.39
C SER A 50 1.95 1.45 6.85
N GLN A 51 2.35 1.37 5.58
CA GLN A 51 3.17 2.39 4.94
C GLN A 51 2.37 3.67 4.68
N VAL A 52 1.09 3.55 4.30
CA VAL A 52 0.19 4.71 4.20
C VAL A 52 0.06 5.40 5.55
N LEU A 53 -0.18 4.64 6.62
CA LEU A 53 -0.25 5.19 7.98
C LEU A 53 1.07 5.85 8.40
N ARG A 54 2.21 5.25 8.08
CA ARG A 54 3.54 5.82 8.36
C ARG A 54 3.79 7.15 7.64
N PHE A 55 3.19 7.34 6.47
CA PHE A 55 3.26 8.61 5.75
C PHE A 55 2.36 9.68 6.38
N VAL A 56 1.15 9.30 6.76
CA VAL A 56 0.11 10.20 7.26
C VAL A 56 0.33 10.63 8.71
N ILE A 57 0.78 9.71 9.57
CA ILE A 57 0.99 9.98 10.99
C ILE A 57 2.25 10.83 11.17
N PRO A 58 2.21 11.98 11.86
CA PRO A 58 3.39 12.81 12.08
C PRO A 58 4.49 12.07 12.84
N ARG A 59 5.75 12.32 12.49
CA ARG A 59 6.91 11.62 13.09
C ARG A 59 6.96 11.72 14.61
N TYR A 60 6.61 12.86 15.19
CA TYR A 60 6.60 13.02 16.65
C TYR A 60 5.57 12.10 17.34
N VAL A 61 4.46 11.76 16.68
CA VAL A 61 3.48 10.77 17.18
C VAL A 61 4.01 9.35 17.03
N GLN A 62 4.80 9.09 15.97
CA GLN A 62 5.47 7.80 15.80
C GLN A 62 6.58 7.58 16.84
N ASP A 63 7.26 8.65 17.24
CA ASP A 63 8.33 8.62 18.24
C ASP A 63 7.80 8.47 19.68
N ASP A 64 6.58 8.97 19.97
CA ASP A 64 5.88 8.80 21.25
C ASP A 64 4.38 8.53 21.04
N GLU A 65 4.00 7.25 21.18
CA GLU A 65 2.62 6.78 21.03
C GLU A 65 1.64 7.40 22.05
N ALA A 66 2.13 7.96 23.18
CA ALA A 66 1.27 8.63 24.14
C ALA A 66 0.61 9.89 23.55
N LEU A 67 1.26 10.52 22.55
CA LEU A 67 0.72 11.68 21.83
C LEU A 67 -0.47 11.33 20.95
N ALA A 68 -0.71 10.06 20.63
CA ALA A 68 -1.90 9.66 19.90
C ALA A 68 -3.20 9.96 20.68
N ARG A 69 -3.13 10.03 22.02
CA ARG A 69 -4.30 10.27 22.89
C ARG A 69 -4.91 11.66 22.77
N VAL A 70 -4.18 12.60 22.18
CA VAL A 70 -4.66 13.99 21.98
C VAL A 70 -5.16 14.23 20.55
N ILE A 71 -5.14 13.20 19.69
CA ILE A 71 -5.66 13.27 18.33
C ILE A 71 -7.16 12.95 18.38
N ASP A 72 -7.99 13.91 18.00
CA ASP A 72 -9.42 13.69 17.80
C ASP A 72 -9.71 13.24 16.36
N GLU A 73 -10.98 12.90 16.10
CA GLU A 73 -11.43 12.40 14.80
C GLU A 73 -11.20 13.43 13.68
N GLN A 74 -11.47 14.71 13.94
CA GLN A 74 -11.25 15.76 12.96
C GLN A 74 -9.76 15.88 12.58
N THR A 75 -8.87 15.85 13.56
CA THR A 75 -7.43 15.88 13.30
C THR A 75 -6.99 14.65 12.50
N ALA A 76 -7.55 13.47 12.78
CA ALA A 76 -7.26 12.26 12.00
C ALA A 76 -7.68 12.39 10.53
N ASP A 77 -8.84 12.99 10.26
CA ASP A 77 -9.30 13.29 8.89
C ASP A 77 -8.37 14.27 8.19
N GLU A 78 -7.92 15.32 8.88
CA GLU A 78 -6.96 16.30 8.35
C GLU A 78 -5.61 15.64 8.01
N MET A 79 -5.14 14.69 8.84
CA MET A 79 -3.94 13.92 8.53
C MET A 79 -4.13 13.13 7.23
N PHE A 80 -5.24 12.42 7.06
CA PHE A 80 -5.54 11.67 5.82
C PHE A 80 -5.71 12.57 4.60
N ALA A 81 -6.28 13.77 4.76
CA ALA A 81 -6.39 14.77 3.70
C ALA A 81 -5.01 15.21 3.17
N GLY A 82 -3.93 15.05 3.96
CA GLY A 82 -2.54 15.25 3.53
C GLY A 82 -2.06 14.34 2.39
N LEU A 83 -2.81 13.28 2.06
CA LEU A 83 -2.58 12.44 0.88
C LEU A 83 -3.03 13.09 -0.43
N ALA A 84 -3.93 14.08 -0.38
CA ALA A 84 -4.45 14.72 -1.57
C ALA A 84 -3.33 15.36 -2.42
N GLY A 85 -3.29 15.03 -3.71
CA GLY A 85 -2.25 15.51 -4.63
C GLY A 85 -0.89 14.79 -4.50
N LYS A 86 -0.79 13.76 -3.66
CA LYS A 86 0.35 12.83 -3.64
C LYS A 86 0.10 11.67 -4.59
N LYS A 87 1.18 11.13 -5.15
CA LYS A 87 1.14 9.93 -5.96
C LYS A 87 1.52 8.72 -5.14
N VAL A 88 1.06 7.53 -5.54
CA VAL A 88 1.46 6.25 -4.91
C VAL A 88 2.97 6.12 -4.73
N ARG A 89 3.78 6.55 -5.71
CA ARG A 89 5.25 6.53 -5.61
C ARG A 89 5.82 7.35 -4.45
N ASP A 90 5.13 8.40 -4.00
CA ASP A 90 5.59 9.27 -2.92
C ASP A 90 5.45 8.59 -1.55
N LEU A 91 4.59 7.58 -1.46
CA LEU A 91 4.32 6.81 -0.25
C LEU A 91 5.27 5.60 -0.14
N LEU A 92 5.90 5.18 -1.24
CA LEU A 92 6.74 3.98 -1.23
C LEU A 92 7.95 4.18 -0.30
N PRO A 93 8.32 3.14 0.47
CA PRO A 93 9.53 3.19 1.27
C PRO A 93 10.76 3.34 0.37
N LYS A 94 11.83 3.94 0.91
CA LYS A 94 13.11 4.08 0.18
C LYS A 94 13.81 2.75 -0.04
N GLU A 95 13.53 1.77 0.82
CA GLU A 95 14.03 0.41 0.68
C GLU A 95 13.10 -0.36 -0.26
N GLU A 96 13.65 -0.79 -1.40
CA GLU A 96 12.94 -1.63 -2.35
C GLU A 96 12.91 -3.07 -1.82
N TYR A 97 11.72 -3.66 -1.77
CA TYR A 97 11.55 -5.08 -1.49
C TYR A 97 11.51 -5.83 -2.83
N GLU A 98 12.35 -6.85 -2.95
CA GLU A 98 12.30 -7.76 -4.09
C GLU A 98 10.99 -8.55 -4.05
N LEU A 99 10.21 -8.50 -5.14
CA LEU A 99 8.96 -9.24 -5.22
C LEU A 99 9.26 -10.75 -5.33
N PRO A 100 8.57 -11.61 -4.56
CA PRO A 100 8.61 -13.04 -4.82
C PRO A 100 7.89 -13.30 -6.15
N VAL A 101 8.63 -13.81 -7.14
CA VAL A 101 8.10 -14.13 -8.47
C VAL A 101 8.08 -15.65 -8.65
N ALA A 102 6.90 -16.19 -8.90
CA ALA A 102 6.70 -17.59 -9.31
C ALA A 102 6.30 -17.66 -10.79
N LYS A 103 6.77 -18.69 -11.49
CA LYS A 103 6.29 -19.01 -12.83
C LYS A 103 4.94 -19.70 -12.75
N GLY A 104 4.13 -19.56 -13.79
CA GLY A 104 2.78 -20.10 -13.79
C GLY A 104 2.72 -21.63 -13.68
N GLU A 105 3.79 -22.33 -14.05
CA GLU A 105 3.98 -23.77 -13.95
C GLU A 105 4.56 -24.25 -12.61
N ASP A 106 5.04 -23.34 -11.74
CA ASP A 106 5.61 -23.73 -10.45
C ASP A 106 4.55 -24.40 -9.58
N THR A 107 4.93 -25.44 -8.86
CA THR A 107 4.04 -26.17 -7.94
C THR A 107 3.99 -25.51 -6.56
N VAL A 108 3.03 -25.89 -5.71
CA VAL A 108 2.90 -25.33 -4.34
C VAL A 108 4.17 -25.51 -3.48
N MET A 109 5.06 -26.44 -3.82
CA MET A 109 6.34 -26.66 -3.12
C MET A 109 7.47 -25.77 -3.63
N GLU A 110 7.29 -25.13 -4.79
CA GLU A 110 8.29 -24.29 -5.48
C GLU A 110 7.98 -22.79 -5.34
N VAL A 111 6.82 -22.45 -4.75
CA VAL A 111 6.34 -21.08 -4.48
C VAL A 111 6.50 -20.71 -3.01
#